data_AF-A0AAE3C7T5-F1
#
_entry.id   AF-A0AAE3C7T5-F1
#
_cell.length_a   1.000
_cell.length_b   1.000
_cell.length_c   1.000
_cell.angle_alpha   90.00
_cell.angle_beta   90.00
_cell.angle_gamma   90.00
#
_symmetry.space_group_name_H-M   'P 1'
#
loop_
_entity.id
_entity.type
_entity.pdbx_description
1 polymer ?
#
loop_
_entity_poly.entity_id
_entity_poly.type
_entity_poly.pdbx_seq_one_letter_code
_entity_poly.pdbx_strand_id
1 'polypeptide(L)'
;MNRVRSRIMVLQNLLLEFVETKARYLLYLFVAMYTVAFSYFTVVKHFAFQTYAGDLGIFEQSLWSTLKYGLFFYNTPELSVHFAYHFDPILYLLLPVYSIYPSPLTLLVLQSFFLSLGAIPIFWLAREEMGNDRSGLVFATLYLLYPPLQG
;
A
#
# COMPACT_ATOMS: atom_id res chain seq x y z
N MET A 1 0.97 16.10 -45.65
CA MET A 1 0.27 15.81 -44.37
C MET A 1 0.11 14.31 -44.02
N ASN A 2 0.27 13.35 -44.95
CA ASN A 2 -0.07 11.93 -44.70
C ASN A 2 1.00 11.06 -44.00
N ARG A 3 2.30 11.33 -44.17
CA ARG A 3 3.38 10.48 -43.59
C ARG A 3 3.58 10.63 -42.08
N VAL A 4 3.34 11.82 -41.54
CA VAL A 4 3.49 12.07 -40.09
C VAL A 4 2.36 11.41 -39.31
N ARG A 5 1.12 11.54 -39.81
CA ARG A 5 -0.07 10.92 -39.21
C ARG A 5 0.02 9.38 -39.20
N SER A 6 0.61 8.77 -40.24
CA SER A 6 0.80 7.31 -40.27
C SER A 6 1.85 6.84 -39.25
N ARG A 7 2.95 7.57 -39.06
CA ARG A 7 3.97 7.24 -38.05
C ARG A 7 3.44 7.33 -36.63
N ILE A 8 2.65 8.36 -36.33
CA ILE A 8 2.01 8.53 -35.01
C ILE A 8 1.08 7.34 -34.71
N MET A 9 0.26 6.94 -35.68
CA MET A 9 -0.67 5.82 -35.52
C MET A 9 0.06 4.49 -35.28
N VAL A 10 1.17 4.24 -35.98
CA VAL A 10 2.00 3.04 -35.77
C VAL A 10 2.60 3.03 -34.37
N LEU A 11 3.17 4.15 -33.90
CA LEU A 11 3.73 4.25 -32.56
C LEU A 11 2.66 4.06 -31.46
N GLN A 12 1.47 4.62 -31.66
CA GLN A 12 0.35 4.42 -30.74
C GLN A 12 -0.05 2.95 -30.64
N ASN A 13 -0.18 2.26 -31.77
CA ASN A 13 -0.54 0.84 -31.78
C ASN A 13 0.53 -0.03 -31.10
N LEU A 14 1.81 0.24 -31.39
CA LEU A 14 2.93 -0.46 -30.74
C LEU A 14 2.92 -0.25 -29.23
N LEU A 15 2.66 0.97 -28.76
CA LEU A 15 2.59 1.28 -27.34
C LEU A 15 1.41 0.58 -26.67
N LEU A 16 0.24 0.59 -27.31
CA LEU A 16 -0.94 -0.10 -26.79
C LEU A 16 -0.72 -1.61 -26.68
N GLU A 17 -0.12 -2.22 -27.70
CA GLU A 17 0.22 -3.65 -27.70
C GLU A 17 1.28 -3.99 -26.66
N PHE A 18 2.29 -3.12 -26.49
CA PHE A 18 3.29 -3.26 -25.44
C PHE A 18 2.65 -3.23 -24.05
N VAL A 19 1.78 -2.25 -23.77
CA VAL A 19 1.11 -2.16 -22.47
C VAL A 19 0.22 -3.39 -22.24
N GLU A 20 -0.54 -3.80 -23.24
CA GLU A 20 -1.39 -5.01 -23.14
C GLU A 20 -0.57 -6.25 -22.75
N THR A 21 0.56 -6.47 -23.44
CA THR A 21 1.39 -7.66 -23.21
C THR A 21 2.22 -7.59 -21.92
N LYS A 22 2.52 -6.39 -21.41
CA LYS A 22 3.39 -6.17 -20.25
C LYS A 22 2.66 -5.68 -19.00
N ALA A 23 1.34 -5.49 -19.05
CA ALA A 23 0.56 -4.86 -17.99
C ALA A 23 0.80 -5.46 -16.60
N ARG A 24 0.86 -6.80 -16.49
CA ARG A 24 1.09 -7.49 -15.22
C ARG A 24 2.48 -7.17 -14.62
N TYR A 25 3.52 -7.08 -15.45
CA TYR A 25 4.85 -6.71 -14.97
C TYR A 25 4.90 -5.23 -14.55
N LEU A 26 4.23 -4.36 -15.31
CA LEU A 26 4.09 -2.95 -14.97
C LEU A 26 3.33 -2.76 -13.65
N LEU A 27 2.26 -3.54 -13.42
CA LEU A 27 1.52 -3.56 -12.16
C LEU A 27 2.44 -3.87 -10.99
N TYR A 28 3.19 -4.98 -11.03
CA TYR A 28 4.09 -5.34 -9.94
C TYR A 28 5.21 -4.32 -9.74
N LEU A 29 5.72 -3.74 -10.82
CA LEU A 29 6.68 -2.63 -10.75
C LEU A 29 6.07 -1.42 -10.03
N PHE A 30 4.82 -1.05 -10.35
CA PHE A 30 4.14 0.09 -9.74
C PHE A 30 3.84 -0.15 -8.26
N VAL A 31 3.41 -1.35 -7.89
CA VAL A 31 3.23 -1.80 -6.50
C VAL A 31 4.54 -1.69 -5.71
N ALA A 32 5.65 -2.18 -6.29
CA ALA A 32 6.96 -2.12 -5.66
C ALA A 32 7.46 -0.68 -5.51
N MET A 33 7.34 0.15 -6.55
CA MET A 33 7.71 1.56 -6.49
C MET A 33 6.89 2.32 -5.45
N TYR A 34 5.57 2.09 -5.40
CA TYR A 34 4.70 2.70 -4.39
C TYR A 34 5.14 2.29 -2.98
N THR A 35 5.30 0.99 -2.74
CA THR A 35 5.74 0.47 -1.43
C THR A 35 7.02 1.15 -0.98
N VAL A 36 8.05 1.20 -1.84
CA VAL A 36 9.34 1.79 -1.48
C VAL A 36 9.24 3.30 -1.26
N ALA A 37 8.59 4.02 -2.18
CA ALA A 37 8.49 5.46 -2.11
C ALA A 37 7.70 5.90 -0.87
N PHE A 38 6.51 5.33 -0.63
CA PHE A 38 5.68 5.72 0.50
C PHE A 38 6.20 5.19 1.84
N SER A 39 6.90 4.05 1.87
CA SER A 39 7.65 3.65 3.06
C SER A 39 8.70 4.69 3.41
N TYR A 40 9.49 5.14 2.42
CA TYR A 40 10.49 6.19 2.64
C TYR A 40 9.85 7.50 3.13
N PHE A 41 8.81 7.98 2.45
CA PHE A 41 8.13 9.22 2.83
C PHE A 41 7.53 9.17 4.24
N THR A 42 6.84 8.09 4.59
CA THR A 42 6.22 7.94 5.92
C THR A 42 7.26 7.82 7.02
N VAL A 43 8.37 7.12 6.77
CA VAL A 43 9.51 7.04 7.70
C VAL A 43 10.16 8.42 7.90
N VAL A 44 10.35 9.20 6.83
CA VAL A 44 10.86 10.58 6.96
C VAL A 44 9.88 11.45 7.74
N LYS A 45 8.56 11.37 7.49
CA LYS A 45 7.53 12.05 8.30
C LYS A 45 7.63 11.65 9.77
N HIS A 46 7.89 10.38 10.07
CA HIS A 46 8.06 9.89 11.45
C HIS A 46 9.26 10.54 12.14
N PHE A 47 10.42 10.54 11.48
CA PHE A 47 11.62 11.19 12.03
C PHE A 47 11.52 12.71 12.10
N ALA A 48 10.65 13.32 11.29
CA ALA A 48 10.29 14.73 11.39
C ALA A 48 9.24 15.01 12.50
N PHE A 49 8.85 14.01 13.29
CA PHE A 49 7.81 14.09 14.32
C PHE A 49 6.44 14.52 13.79
N GLN A 50 6.16 14.21 12.52
CA GLN A 50 4.89 14.51 11.85
C GLN A 50 3.93 13.31 11.80
N THR A 51 4.30 12.21 12.45
CA THR A 51 3.37 11.09 12.73
C THR A 51 2.86 11.25 14.15
N TYR A 52 1.61 11.69 14.29
CA TYR A 52 0.98 11.93 15.58
C TYR A 52 0.69 10.63 16.33
N ALA A 53 0.43 10.75 17.63
CA ALA A 53 0.16 9.62 18.53
C ALA A 53 -1.23 8.99 18.41
N GLY A 54 -2.06 9.39 17.42
CA GLY A 54 -3.39 8.83 17.19
C GLY A 54 -3.31 7.35 16.79
N ASP A 55 -3.55 7.05 15.52
CA ASP A 55 -3.62 5.65 15.09
C ASP A 55 -2.28 4.91 15.25
N LEU A 56 -1.17 5.50 14.76
CA LEU A 56 0.14 4.85 14.81
C LEU A 56 0.56 4.52 16.25
N GLY A 57 0.31 5.42 17.20
CA GLY A 57 0.67 5.24 18.60
C GLY A 57 -0.12 4.13 19.29
N ILE A 58 -1.42 4.03 19.01
CA ILE A 58 -2.30 2.98 19.54
C ILE A 58 -1.84 1.60 19.07
N PHE A 59 -1.64 1.42 17.77
CA PHE A 59 -1.23 0.14 17.20
C PHE A 59 0.18 -0.25 17.63
N GLU A 60 1.11 0.71 17.65
CA GLU A 60 2.48 0.50 18.11
C GLU A 60 2.50 0.01 19.57
N GLN A 61 1.85 0.74 20.47
CA GLN A 61 1.84 0.35 21.88
C GLN A 61 1.14 -0.98 22.11
N SER A 62 0.05 -1.25 21.40
CA SER A 62 -0.68 -2.53 21.51
C SER A 62 0.21 -3.73 21.13
N LEU A 63 0.98 -3.61 20.05
CA LEU A 63 1.92 -4.66 19.65
C LEU A 63 3.14 -4.73 20.57
N TRP A 64 3.72 -3.57 20.90
CA TRP A 64 4.89 -3.48 21.78
C TRP A 64 4.61 -4.02 23.17
N SER A 65 3.47 -3.68 23.79
CA SER A 65 3.11 -4.13 25.14
C SER A 65 2.93 -5.64 25.20
N THR A 66 2.39 -6.22 24.13
CA THR A 66 2.20 -7.65 23.97
C THR A 66 3.53 -8.37 23.98
N LEU A 67 4.49 -7.91 23.18
CA LEU A 67 5.81 -8.52 23.08
C LEU A 67 6.69 -8.27 24.31
N LYS A 68 6.65 -7.04 24.86
CA LYS A 68 7.61 -6.61 25.89
C LYS A 68 7.17 -6.96 27.30
N TYR A 69 5.87 -6.88 27.59
CA TYR A 69 5.32 -7.00 28.94
C TYR A 69 4.29 -8.12 29.09
N GLY A 70 3.94 -8.81 28.00
CA GLY A 70 2.85 -9.80 28.01
C GLY A 70 1.46 -9.18 28.23
N LEU A 71 1.36 -7.84 28.15
CA LEU A 71 0.10 -7.12 28.25
C LEU A 71 -0.56 -7.14 26.88
N PHE A 72 -1.49 -8.07 26.71
CA PHE A 72 -2.07 -8.38 25.41
C PHE A 72 -2.84 -7.20 24.83
N PHE A 73 -2.30 -6.64 23.74
CA PHE A 73 -2.81 -5.48 22.99
C PHE A 73 -3.23 -4.28 23.85
N TYR A 74 -2.50 -4.01 24.93
CA TYR A 74 -2.75 -2.87 25.80
C TYR A 74 -2.08 -1.61 25.27
N ASN A 75 -2.74 -0.46 25.38
CA ASN A 75 -2.13 0.82 25.04
C ASN A 75 -2.60 1.94 25.99
N THR A 76 -1.73 2.93 26.19
CA THR A 76 -1.99 4.05 27.08
C THR A 76 -2.94 5.11 26.49
N PRO A 77 -3.04 5.34 25.17
CA PRO A 77 -4.04 6.28 24.64
C PRO A 77 -5.48 5.86 24.97
N GLU A 78 -5.78 4.56 24.93
CA GLU A 78 -7.10 4.01 25.26
C GLU A 78 -7.23 3.60 26.73
N LEU A 79 -6.12 3.58 27.48
CA LEU A 79 -6.03 3.13 28.88
C LEU A 79 -6.61 1.72 29.10
N SER A 80 -6.60 0.87 28.06
CA SER A 80 -7.21 -0.46 28.07
C SER A 80 -6.54 -1.38 27.05
N VAL A 81 -7.05 -2.61 26.98
CA VAL A 81 -6.82 -3.51 25.85
C VAL A 81 -7.58 -2.98 24.64
N HIS A 82 -6.90 -2.89 23.50
CA HIS A 82 -7.44 -2.36 22.26
C HIS A 82 -8.73 -3.06 21.81
N PHE A 83 -8.80 -4.37 22.00
CA PHE A 83 -9.99 -5.18 21.70
C PHE A 83 -11.24 -4.83 22.53
N ALA A 84 -11.12 -4.00 23.57
CA ALA A 84 -12.28 -3.47 24.28
C ALA A 84 -13.01 -2.38 23.49
N TYR A 85 -12.33 -1.70 22.57
CA TYR A 85 -12.85 -0.59 21.78
C TYR A 85 -12.92 -0.91 20.29
N HIS A 86 -12.00 -1.74 19.78
CA HIS A 86 -11.83 -2.00 18.36
C HIS A 86 -11.74 -3.49 18.04
N PHE A 87 -12.35 -3.92 16.93
CA PHE A 87 -12.25 -5.29 16.46
C PHE A 87 -11.22 -5.39 15.33
N ASP A 88 -9.94 -5.49 15.70
CA ASP A 88 -8.80 -5.58 14.76
C ASP A 88 -8.04 -6.93 14.84
N PRO A 89 -8.64 -8.07 14.45
CA PRO A 89 -7.98 -9.38 14.46
C PRO A 89 -6.69 -9.44 13.64
N ILE A 90 -6.49 -8.50 12.72
CA ILE A 90 -5.26 -8.40 11.93
C ILE A 90 -4.02 -8.22 12.83
N LEU A 91 -4.17 -7.67 14.04
CA LEU A 91 -3.05 -7.50 14.97
C LEU A 91 -2.38 -8.82 15.36
N TYR A 92 -3.12 -9.93 15.39
CA TYR A 92 -2.53 -11.26 15.62
C TYR A 92 -1.61 -11.68 14.48
N LEU A 93 -1.93 -11.31 13.24
CA LEU A 93 -1.10 -11.58 12.07
C LEU A 93 0.09 -10.63 11.97
N LEU A 94 -0.09 -9.37 12.40
CA LEU A 94 1.00 -8.39 12.44
C LEU A 94 2.01 -8.68 13.54
N LEU A 95 1.59 -9.23 14.68
CA LEU A 95 2.45 -9.51 15.83
C LEU A 95 3.73 -10.32 15.50
N PRO A 96 3.68 -11.46 14.78
CA PRO A 96 4.90 -12.20 14.42
C PRO A 96 5.78 -11.47 13.39
N VAL A 97 5.22 -10.59 12.56
CA VAL A 97 6.02 -9.78 11.63
C VAL A 97 6.69 -8.64 12.38
N TYR A 98 5.92 -7.98 13.25
CA TYR A 98 6.39 -6.89 14.10
C TYR A 98 7.47 -7.36 15.08
N SER A 99 7.43 -8.61 15.55
CA SER A 99 8.46 -9.14 16.46
C SER A 99 9.86 -9.26 15.84
N ILE A 100 9.98 -9.29 14.50
CA ILE A 100 11.27 -9.28 13.79
C ILE A 100 11.99 -7.94 14.01
N TYR A 101 11.23 -6.84 13.95
CA TYR A 101 11.75 -5.49 14.19
C TYR A 101 10.66 -4.65 14.88
N PRO A 102 10.58 -4.68 16.22
CA PRO A 102 9.48 -4.06 16.96
C PRO A 102 9.69 -2.55 17.04
N SER A 103 9.16 -1.86 16.04
CA SER A 103 9.35 -0.43 15.80
C SER A 103 8.17 0.16 15.00
N PRO A 104 7.83 1.45 15.18
CA PRO A 104 6.80 2.11 14.38
C PRO A 104 7.10 2.06 12.87
N LEU A 105 8.39 2.01 12.51
CA LEU A 105 8.82 1.94 11.11
C LEU A 105 8.30 0.66 10.43
N THR A 106 8.22 -0.45 11.17
CA THR A 106 7.65 -1.70 10.64
C THR A 106 6.19 -1.52 10.27
N LEU A 107 5.42 -0.83 11.11
CA LEU A 107 4.00 -0.56 10.83
C LEU A 107 3.82 0.36 9.62
N LEU A 108 4.65 1.40 9.49
CA LEU A 108 4.60 2.33 8.34
C LEU A 108 4.96 1.64 7.02
N VAL A 109 5.97 0.76 7.03
CA VAL A 109 6.36 -0.05 5.86
C VAL A 109 5.25 -1.04 5.50
N LEU A 110 4.69 -1.74 6.50
CA LEU A 110 3.59 -2.68 6.28
C LEU A 110 2.34 -1.99 5.75
N GLN A 111 2.00 -0.82 6.29
CA GLN A 111 0.88 -0.02 5.80
C GLN A 111 1.07 0.34 4.32
N SER A 112 2.24 0.85 3.94
CA SER A 112 2.55 1.20 2.54
C SER A 112 2.49 -0.03 1.63
N PHE A 113 3.01 -1.16 2.10
CA PHE A 113 2.98 -2.44 1.39
C PHE A 113 1.54 -2.92 1.16
N PHE A 114 0.73 -3.07 2.21
CA PHE A 114 -0.64 -3.57 2.09
C PHE A 114 -1.55 -2.65 1.28
N LEU A 115 -1.39 -1.32 1.40
CA LEU A 115 -2.10 -0.37 0.54
C LEU A 115 -1.74 -0.59 -0.93
N SER A 116 -0.46 -0.75 -1.25
CA SER A 116 -0.05 -1.00 -2.65
C SER A 116 -0.61 -2.32 -3.20
N LEU A 117 -0.72 -3.37 -2.37
CA LEU A 117 -1.28 -4.65 -2.78
C LEU A 117 -2.75 -4.54 -3.21
N GLY A 118 -3.50 -3.54 -2.72
CA GLY A 118 -4.86 -3.25 -3.16
C GLY A 118 -4.98 -2.97 -4.68
N ALA A 119 -3.90 -2.54 -5.33
CA ALA A 119 -3.87 -2.36 -6.78
C ALA A 119 -4.02 -3.68 -7.56
N ILE A 120 -3.64 -4.82 -6.96
CA ILE A 120 -3.69 -6.14 -7.58
C ILE A 120 -5.14 -6.59 -7.83
N PRO A 121 -6.03 -6.69 -6.82
CA PRO A 121 -7.42 -7.06 -7.07
C PRO A 121 -8.14 -6.04 -7.96
N ILE A 122 -7.82 -4.74 -7.86
CA ILE A 122 -8.38 -3.71 -8.74
C ILE A 122 -7.99 -3.95 -10.20
N PHE A 123 -6.73 -4.30 -10.46
CA PHE A 123 -6.27 -4.68 -11.80
C PHE A 123 -7.10 -5.83 -12.37
N TRP A 124 -7.25 -6.91 -11.59
CA TRP A 124 -7.97 -8.10 -12.05
C TRP A 124 -9.45 -7.83 -12.28
N LEU A 125 -10.10 -7.09 -11.37
CA LEU A 125 -11.50 -6.72 -11.51
C LEU A 125 -11.73 -5.86 -12.77
N ALA A 126 -10.92 -4.81 -12.97
CA ALA A 126 -11.07 -3.95 -14.14
C ALA A 126 -10.73 -4.66 -15.45
N ARG A 127 -9.77 -5.59 -15.44
CA ARG A 127 -9.48 -6.46 -16.58
C ARG A 127 -10.69 -7.34 -16.93
N GLU A 128 -11.31 -7.96 -15.93
CA GLU A 128 -12.46 -8.85 -16.12
C GLU A 128 -13.65 -8.11 -16.71
N GLU A 129 -13.97 -6.92 -16.17
CA GLU A 129 -15.10 -6.10 -16.62
C GLU A 129 -14.88 -5.43 -17.99
N MET A 130 -13.64 -5.06 -18.32
CA MET A 130 -13.32 -4.31 -19.56
C MET A 130 -12.71 -5.18 -20.67
N GLY A 131 -12.42 -6.46 -20.38
CA GLY A 131 -11.92 -7.44 -21.34
C GLY A 131 -10.48 -7.21 -21.84
N ASN A 132 -9.68 -6.37 -21.19
CA ASN A 132 -8.29 -6.11 -21.58
C ASN A 132 -7.39 -5.71 -20.40
N ASP A 133 -6.11 -6.06 -20.48
CA ASP A 133 -5.11 -5.86 -19.43
C ASP A 133 -4.74 -4.36 -19.28
N ARG A 134 -4.85 -3.58 -20.35
CA ARG A 134 -4.61 -2.11 -20.32
C ARG A 134 -5.57 -1.41 -19.36
N SER A 135 -6.87 -1.69 -19.45
CA SER A 135 -7.88 -1.13 -18.54
C SER A 135 -7.56 -1.50 -17.08
N GLY A 136 -7.20 -2.76 -16.84
CA GLY A 136 -6.74 -3.21 -15.52
C GLY A 136 -5.60 -2.34 -14.98
N LEU A 137 -4.57 -2.10 -15.81
CA LEU A 137 -3.43 -1.28 -15.42
C LEU A 137 -3.81 0.18 -15.14
N VAL A 138 -4.71 0.76 -15.94
CA VAL A 138 -5.19 2.13 -15.74
C VAL A 138 -5.86 2.28 -14.38
N PHE A 139 -6.82 1.41 -14.04
CA PHE A 139 -7.53 1.49 -12.76
C PHE A 139 -6.60 1.22 -11.56
N ALA A 140 -5.69 0.26 -11.68
CA ALA A 140 -4.69 0.01 -10.64
C ALA A 140 -3.77 1.21 -10.43
N THR A 141 -3.37 1.89 -11.52
CA THR A 141 -2.54 3.11 -11.45
C THR A 141 -3.33 4.27 -10.83
N LEU A 142 -4.60 4.46 -11.21
CA LEU A 142 -5.45 5.48 -10.62
C LEU A 142 -5.63 5.28 -9.11
N TYR A 143 -5.79 4.02 -8.68
CA TYR A 143 -5.84 3.68 -7.26
C TYR A 143 -4.54 4.05 -6.53
N LEU A 144 -3.38 3.68 -7.06
CA LEU A 144 -2.08 4.03 -6.46
C LEU A 144 -1.82 5.54 -6.45
N LEU A 145 -2.37 6.29 -7.41
CA LEU A 145 -2.24 7.75 -7.46
C LEU A 145 -3.32 8.49 -6.66
N TYR A 146 -4.27 7.76 -6.06
CA TYR A 146 -5.38 8.36 -5.32
C TYR A 146 -4.86 9.04 -4.04
N PRO A 147 -4.97 10.39 -3.91
CA PRO A 147 -4.33 11.11 -2.80
C PRO A 147 -4.74 10.63 -1.39
N PRO A 148 -6.00 10.25 -1.12
CA PRO A 148 -6.37 9.71 0.19
C PRO A 148 -5.65 8.41 0.57
N LEU A 149 -5.06 7.69 -0.39
CA LEU A 149 -4.24 6.50 -0.11
C LEU A 149 -2.85 6.86 0.46
N GLN A 150 -2.45 8.12 0.37
CA GLN A 150 -1.07 8.59 0.60
C GLN A 150 -0.86 9.24 1.98
N GLY A 151 -1.94 9.47 2.74
CA GLY A 151 -1.92 9.99 4.11
C GLY A 151 -1.80 11.50 4.22
#